data_AF-A0A4E0RID9-F1
#
_entry.id   AF-A0A4E0RID9-F1
#
_cell.length_a   1.000
_cell.length_b   1.000
_cell.length_c   1.000
_cell.angle_alpha   90.00
_cell.angle_beta   90.00
_cell.angle_gamma   90.00
#
_symmetry.space_group_name_H-M   'P 1'
#
loop_
_entity.id
_entity.type
_entity.pdbx_description
1 polymer ?
#
loop_
_entity_poly.entity_id
_entity_poly.type
_entity_poly.pdbx_seq_one_letter_code
_entity_poly.pdbx_strand_id
1 'polypeptide(L)'
;MYKLDLPIDHKEAAIIDARRKREQARQSRIFNARVRQIGVDEEALKLQTEERQKKELLEKERELAYARQERDQREINQALNTFRCLHQQPESRREFDLYDPEALKKDRPARVSDDDPRCGVSSLQKFDGEDLNQQARCQYQREQMQNWFERQIEERRRAEEAQKEAERLNALKRRELDQRACELAKAEEDCRRAINMAVQRFNDALRVEQEQRRLQKAKQEQDDNMTEICNAIYGDMLTENPAQAISALGPNRVVPDRFKGMSKEQLAEIHREQQEQMREKERLRAEEKLRDEEWDQQRVKSAKLGLLLEREIERSSKEISKRLADENLKLAEDQKAFKDYLDHEVYTNQPTADYFTQFNTTSR
;
A
#
# COMPACT_ATOMS: atom_id res chain seq x y z
N MET A 1 148.87 -21.40 195.99
CA MET A 1 147.91 -20.28 195.82
C MET A 1 146.50 -20.87 195.80
N TYR A 2 145.57 -20.26 196.54
CA TYR A 2 144.35 -20.89 197.06
C TYR A 2 143.28 -21.23 196.00
N LYS A 3 142.79 -22.49 196.02
CA LYS A 3 141.61 -23.01 195.28
C LYS A 3 140.33 -22.59 195.99
N LEU A 4 139.26 -22.26 195.27
CA LEU A 4 137.90 -22.27 195.82
C LEU A 4 136.85 -22.51 194.72
N ASP A 5 136.14 -23.63 194.87
CA ASP A 5 135.00 -24.11 194.09
C ASP A 5 133.67 -23.61 194.72
N LEU A 6 132.70 -23.12 193.92
CA LEU A 6 131.32 -22.76 194.30
C LEU A 6 130.32 -22.97 193.11
N PRO A 7 129.01 -23.17 193.33
CA PRO A 7 128.14 -24.15 192.63
C PRO A 7 127.17 -23.61 191.55
N ILE A 8 126.54 -24.53 190.80
CA ILE A 8 125.88 -24.39 189.47
C ILE A 8 124.34 -24.19 189.55
N ASP A 9 123.76 -23.36 188.66
CA ASP A 9 122.32 -23.02 188.50
C ASP A 9 121.52 -24.00 187.60
N HIS A 10 120.33 -24.42 188.02
CA HIS A 10 119.52 -25.50 187.40
C HIS A 10 118.68 -25.08 186.18
N LYS A 11 118.33 -23.79 186.01
CA LYS A 11 117.49 -23.36 184.86
C LYS A 11 118.28 -23.35 183.55
N GLU A 12 119.55 -22.94 183.61
CA GLU A 12 120.44 -23.00 182.46
C GLU A 12 120.61 -24.43 181.97
N ALA A 13 120.66 -25.41 182.88
CA ALA A 13 120.76 -26.82 182.54
C ALA A 13 119.58 -27.31 181.66
N ALA A 14 118.33 -26.90 181.94
CA ALA A 14 117.16 -27.36 181.19
C ALA A 14 117.07 -26.78 179.76
N ILE A 15 117.45 -25.51 179.57
CA ILE A 15 117.52 -24.91 178.23
C ILE A 15 118.66 -25.54 177.43
N ILE A 16 119.81 -25.76 178.07
CA ILE A 16 120.95 -26.45 177.47
C ILE A 16 120.54 -27.88 177.07
N ASP A 17 119.74 -28.57 177.87
CA ASP A 17 119.25 -29.91 177.56
C ASP A 17 118.20 -29.94 176.44
N ALA A 18 117.27 -28.98 176.39
CA ALA A 18 116.33 -28.86 175.29
C ALA A 18 117.06 -28.51 173.97
N ARG A 19 118.09 -27.65 174.04
CA ARG A 19 119.00 -27.40 172.92
C ARG A 19 119.76 -28.66 172.54
N ARG A 20 120.29 -29.42 173.50
CA ARG A 20 120.94 -30.71 173.24
C ARG A 20 119.98 -31.72 172.62
N LYS A 21 118.72 -31.82 173.06
CA LYS A 21 117.73 -32.73 172.47
C LYS A 21 117.36 -32.34 171.05
N ARG A 22 117.17 -31.04 170.78
CA ARG A 22 116.96 -30.55 169.40
C ARG A 22 118.21 -30.75 168.55
N GLU A 23 119.39 -30.47 169.10
CA GLU A 23 120.66 -30.67 168.41
C GLU A 23 120.93 -32.16 168.20
N GLN A 24 120.53 -33.06 169.10
CA GLN A 24 120.58 -34.52 168.91
C GLN A 24 119.60 -34.97 167.83
N ALA A 25 118.36 -34.48 167.83
CA ALA A 25 117.38 -34.79 166.79
C ALA A 25 117.75 -34.19 165.42
N ARG A 26 118.58 -33.13 165.43
CA ARG A 26 119.16 -32.52 164.24
C ARG A 26 120.43 -33.27 163.82
N GLN A 27 121.28 -33.66 164.75
CA GLN A 27 122.47 -34.49 164.53
C GLN A 27 122.07 -35.85 163.97
N SER A 28 120.99 -36.47 164.46
CA SER A 28 120.48 -37.72 163.91
C SER A 28 120.01 -37.60 162.45
N ARG A 29 119.67 -36.39 161.98
CA ARG A 29 119.41 -36.11 160.55
C ARG A 29 120.65 -35.68 159.79
N ILE A 30 121.53 -34.88 160.39
CA ILE A 30 122.74 -34.31 159.77
C ILE A 30 123.84 -35.35 159.60
N PHE A 31 124.04 -36.24 160.58
CA PHE A 31 125.06 -37.29 160.52
C PHE A 31 124.55 -38.57 159.83
N ASN A 32 123.24 -38.73 159.66
CA ASN A 32 122.70 -39.80 158.84
C ASN A 32 122.79 -39.41 157.36
N ALA A 33 123.87 -39.85 156.71
CA ALA A 33 124.18 -39.52 155.32
C ALA A 33 123.01 -39.78 154.37
N ARG A 34 122.22 -40.84 154.61
CA ARG A 34 121.07 -41.21 153.76
C ARG A 34 119.92 -40.20 153.86
N VAL A 35 119.58 -39.74 155.06
CA VAL A 35 118.52 -38.71 155.25
C VAL A 35 118.98 -37.34 154.74
N ARG A 36 120.29 -37.07 154.79
CA ARG A 36 120.87 -35.82 154.29
C ARG A 36 120.90 -35.76 152.77
N GLN A 37 121.12 -36.90 152.13
CA GLN A 37 121.22 -37.02 150.67
C GLN A 37 119.83 -37.24 150.04
N ILE A 38 118.92 -37.95 150.73
CA ILE A 38 117.58 -38.31 150.26
C ILE A 38 116.59 -38.29 151.44
N GLY A 39 116.31 -37.10 151.97
CA GLY A 39 115.31 -36.90 153.01
C GLY A 39 113.96 -36.57 152.38
N VAL A 40 113.06 -37.55 152.30
CA VAL A 40 111.75 -37.40 151.65
C VAL A 40 110.65 -37.91 152.59
N ASP A 41 109.60 -37.11 152.75
CA ASP A 41 108.40 -37.48 153.50
C ASP A 41 107.42 -38.21 152.58
N GLU A 42 107.47 -39.54 152.60
CA GLU A 42 106.66 -40.38 151.72
C GLU A 42 105.15 -40.25 151.97
N GLU A 43 104.73 -39.99 153.21
CA GLU A 43 103.30 -39.85 153.54
C GLU A 43 102.74 -38.54 153.02
N ALA A 44 103.48 -37.43 153.17
CA ALA A 44 103.09 -36.14 152.62
C ALA A 44 103.03 -36.15 151.08
N LEU A 45 103.96 -36.86 150.41
CA LEU A 45 103.93 -37.01 148.95
C LEU A 45 102.77 -37.90 148.46
N LYS A 46 102.39 -38.94 149.22
CA LYS A 46 101.20 -39.75 148.93
C LYS A 46 99.92 -38.90 149.00
N LEU A 47 99.77 -38.09 150.05
CA LEU A 47 98.64 -37.16 150.18
C LEU A 47 98.59 -36.13 149.04
N GLN A 48 99.74 -35.53 148.68
CA GLN A 48 99.81 -34.61 147.53
C GLN A 48 99.46 -35.28 146.20
N THR A 49 99.88 -36.53 145.99
CA THR A 49 99.55 -37.26 144.77
C THR A 49 98.07 -37.64 144.70
N GLU A 50 97.45 -38.01 145.82
CA GLU A 50 96.00 -38.26 145.89
C GLU A 50 95.17 -36.99 145.66
N GLU A 51 95.55 -35.84 146.24
CA GLU A 51 94.86 -34.56 145.96
C GLU A 51 95.00 -34.15 144.50
N ARG A 52 96.18 -34.34 143.90
CA ARG A 52 96.39 -34.05 142.47
C ARG A 52 95.51 -34.94 141.59
N GLN A 53 95.45 -36.24 141.90
CA GLN A 53 94.58 -37.18 141.18
C GLN A 53 93.10 -36.80 141.31
N LYS A 54 92.63 -36.41 142.49
CA LYS A 54 91.24 -35.94 142.69
C LYS A 54 90.94 -34.68 141.88
N LYS A 55 91.87 -33.72 141.83
CA LYS A 55 91.71 -32.52 140.99
C LYS A 55 91.69 -32.86 139.50
N GLU A 56 92.59 -33.73 139.03
CA GLU A 56 92.61 -34.19 137.64
C GLU A 56 91.31 -34.91 137.26
N LEU A 57 90.72 -35.71 138.16
CA LEU A 57 89.44 -36.38 137.91
C LEU A 57 88.29 -35.38 137.81
N LEU A 58 88.21 -34.40 138.70
CA LEU A 58 87.19 -33.35 138.68
C LEU A 58 87.29 -32.47 137.41
N GLU A 59 88.52 -32.12 136.98
CA GLU A 59 88.73 -31.41 135.71
C GLU A 59 88.28 -32.26 134.53
N LYS A 60 88.64 -33.55 134.48
CA LYS A 60 88.18 -34.47 133.42
C LYS A 60 86.65 -34.61 133.39
N GLU A 61 85.99 -34.71 134.54
CA GLU A 61 84.53 -34.77 134.60
C GLU A 61 83.88 -33.48 134.08
N ARG A 62 84.44 -32.33 134.44
CA ARG A 62 83.99 -31.02 133.95
C ARG A 62 84.20 -30.90 132.44
N GLU A 63 85.37 -31.27 131.92
CA GLU A 63 85.65 -31.29 130.48
C GLU A 63 84.70 -32.23 129.72
N LEU A 64 84.42 -33.42 130.26
CA LEU A 64 83.46 -34.37 129.69
C LEU A 64 82.03 -33.79 129.65
N ALA A 65 81.61 -33.09 130.71
CA ALA A 65 80.30 -32.43 130.76
C ALA A 65 80.18 -31.31 129.71
N TYR A 66 81.19 -30.46 129.57
CA TYR A 66 81.23 -29.43 128.51
C TYR A 66 81.26 -30.04 127.10
N ALA A 67 82.07 -31.08 126.89
CA ALA A 67 82.14 -31.77 125.61
C ALA A 67 80.80 -32.43 125.23
N ARG A 68 80.04 -32.93 126.22
CA ARG A 68 78.68 -33.45 125.99
C ARG A 68 77.71 -32.34 125.61
N GLN A 69 77.73 -31.21 126.32
CA GLN A 69 76.89 -30.06 125.99
C GLN A 69 77.18 -29.52 124.57
N GLU A 70 78.45 -29.46 124.17
CA GLU A 70 78.82 -29.08 122.80
C GLU A 70 78.32 -30.08 121.76
N ARG A 71 78.38 -31.39 122.04
CA ARG A 71 77.84 -32.42 121.13
C ARG A 71 76.33 -32.28 120.98
N ASP A 72 75.59 -32.14 122.08
CA ASP A 72 74.14 -31.98 122.05
C ASP A 72 73.74 -30.70 121.27
N GLN A 73 74.48 -29.59 121.46
CA GLN A 73 74.27 -28.36 120.66
C GLN A 73 74.55 -28.58 119.17
N ARG A 74 75.60 -29.34 118.82
CA ARG A 74 75.90 -29.67 117.42
C ARG A 74 74.80 -30.53 116.81
N GLU A 75 74.29 -31.53 117.53
CA GLU A 75 73.20 -32.39 117.07
C GLU A 75 71.90 -31.60 116.85
N ILE A 76 71.53 -30.72 117.79
CA ILE A 76 70.36 -29.84 117.63
C ILE A 76 70.52 -28.94 116.42
N ASN A 77 71.68 -28.31 116.23
CA ASN A 77 71.93 -27.45 115.07
C ASN A 77 71.91 -28.24 113.75
N GLN A 78 72.43 -29.47 113.74
CA GLN A 78 72.33 -30.36 112.58
C GLN A 78 70.86 -30.69 112.28
N ALA A 79 70.07 -31.11 113.28
CA ALA A 79 68.65 -31.42 113.12
C ALA A 79 67.83 -30.20 112.66
N LEU A 80 68.17 -29.00 113.14
CA LEU A 80 67.51 -27.77 112.74
C LEU A 80 67.82 -27.43 111.28
N ASN A 81 69.09 -27.58 110.86
CA ASN A 81 69.49 -27.38 109.47
C ASN A 81 68.88 -28.43 108.55
N THR A 82 68.81 -29.70 108.94
CA THR A 82 68.11 -30.72 108.13
C THR A 82 66.63 -30.40 108.00
N PHE A 83 65.96 -29.95 109.06
CA PHE A 83 64.56 -29.52 109.00
C PHE A 83 64.38 -28.32 108.05
N ARG A 84 65.26 -27.30 108.12
CA ARG A 84 65.24 -26.16 107.19
C ARG A 84 65.40 -26.61 105.74
N CYS A 85 66.35 -27.50 105.47
CA CYS A 85 66.60 -28.03 104.13
C CYS A 85 65.49 -28.96 103.62
N LEU A 86 64.73 -29.63 104.48
CA LEU A 86 63.67 -30.54 104.03
C LEU A 86 62.32 -29.83 103.90
N HIS A 87 62.02 -28.87 104.78
CA HIS A 87 60.67 -28.34 104.95
C HIS A 87 60.54 -26.83 104.79
N GLN A 88 61.65 -26.09 104.66
CA GLN A 88 61.63 -24.62 104.50
C GLN A 88 62.23 -24.16 103.17
N GLN A 89 62.19 -25.02 102.16
CA GLN A 89 62.70 -24.71 100.83
C GLN A 89 61.84 -23.63 100.16
N PRO A 90 62.43 -22.65 99.46
CA PRO A 90 61.69 -21.60 98.76
C PRO A 90 60.60 -22.12 97.82
N GLU A 91 60.84 -23.26 97.17
CA GLU A 91 59.95 -23.91 96.20
C GLU A 91 58.71 -24.50 96.89
N SER A 92 58.80 -24.83 98.17
CA SER A 92 57.70 -25.40 98.96
C SER A 92 56.74 -24.34 99.52
N ARG A 93 57.01 -23.05 99.28
CA ARG A 93 56.14 -21.97 99.75
C ARG A 93 54.89 -21.89 98.87
N ARG A 94 53.76 -21.56 99.51
CA ARG A 94 52.45 -21.43 98.85
C ARG A 94 52.44 -20.42 97.70
N GLU A 95 53.26 -19.39 97.80
CA GLU A 95 53.30 -18.27 96.85
C GLU A 95 54.51 -18.33 95.90
N PHE A 96 55.25 -19.46 95.87
CA PHE A 96 56.42 -19.63 95.01
C PHE A 96 56.09 -19.47 93.54
N ASP A 97 54.91 -19.90 93.10
CA ASP A 97 54.42 -19.72 91.73
C ASP A 97 54.37 -18.26 91.29
N LEU A 98 54.17 -17.31 92.22
CA LEU A 98 54.13 -15.88 91.93
C LEU A 98 55.52 -15.26 91.70
N TYR A 99 56.58 -15.82 92.28
CA TYR A 99 57.95 -15.29 92.18
C TYR A 99 58.96 -16.32 91.63
N ASP A 100 58.49 -17.43 91.07
CA ASP A 100 59.30 -18.44 90.40
C ASP A 100 60.08 -17.77 89.25
N PRO A 101 61.42 -17.78 89.27
CA PRO A 101 62.24 -17.21 88.20
C PRO A 101 61.95 -17.80 86.82
N GLU A 102 61.38 -19.01 86.76
CA GLU A 102 61.05 -19.70 85.52
C GLU A 102 59.56 -19.62 85.12
N ALA A 103 58.73 -18.85 85.84
CA ALA A 103 57.29 -18.76 85.60
C ALA A 103 56.94 -18.49 84.13
N LEU A 104 57.62 -17.52 83.50
CA LEU A 104 57.39 -17.15 82.09
C LEU A 104 57.74 -18.25 81.09
N LYS A 105 58.63 -19.18 81.44
CA LYS A 105 58.99 -20.32 80.57
C LYS A 105 58.00 -21.47 80.71
N LYS A 106 57.40 -21.62 81.90
CA LYS A 106 56.40 -22.65 82.20
C LYS A 106 55.00 -22.25 81.71
N ASP A 107 54.76 -20.95 81.57
CA ASP A 107 53.48 -20.43 81.09
C ASP A 107 53.26 -20.70 79.58
N ARG A 108 52.00 -20.80 79.17
CA ARG A 108 51.61 -21.03 77.77
C ARG A 108 51.17 -19.70 77.14
N PRO A 109 51.38 -19.51 75.82
CA PRO A 109 50.79 -18.38 75.12
C PRO A 109 49.26 -18.31 75.36
N ALA A 110 48.76 -17.08 75.43
CA ALA A 110 47.34 -16.80 75.70
C ALA A 110 46.39 -17.44 74.66
N ARG A 111 46.86 -17.60 73.41
CA ARG A 111 46.20 -18.33 72.32
C ARG A 111 47.26 -19.17 71.59
N VAL A 112 47.03 -20.47 71.44
CA VAL A 112 47.97 -21.40 70.79
C VAL A 112 47.61 -21.69 69.34
N SER A 113 46.31 -21.70 69.03
CA SER A 113 45.77 -21.93 67.68
C SER A 113 44.48 -21.14 67.47
N ASP A 114 44.00 -21.08 66.23
CA ASP A 114 42.73 -20.42 65.91
C ASP A 114 41.52 -21.13 66.55
N ASP A 115 41.62 -22.44 66.73
CA ASP A 115 40.60 -23.28 67.37
C ASP A 115 40.97 -23.67 68.82
N ASP A 116 41.74 -22.82 69.53
CA ASP A 116 42.07 -23.07 70.94
C ASP A 116 40.80 -23.06 71.82
N PRO A 117 40.39 -24.19 72.41
CA PRO A 117 39.13 -24.28 73.17
C PRO A 117 39.14 -23.45 74.46
N ARG A 118 40.30 -22.99 74.92
CA ARG A 118 40.43 -22.10 76.10
C ARG A 118 39.99 -20.67 75.77
N CYS A 119 40.05 -20.28 74.50
CA CYS A 119 39.74 -18.94 74.01
C CYS A 119 38.26 -18.78 73.68
N GLY A 120 37.38 -18.83 74.69
CA GLY A 120 35.96 -18.49 74.53
C GLY A 120 35.72 -16.99 74.36
N VAL A 121 34.46 -16.59 74.16
CA VAL A 121 34.03 -15.20 73.89
C VAL A 121 34.49 -14.22 74.98
N SER A 122 34.49 -14.63 76.26
CA SER A 122 34.92 -13.77 77.37
C SER A 122 36.43 -13.57 77.46
N SER A 123 37.24 -14.40 76.79
CA SER A 123 38.70 -14.33 76.89
C SER A 123 39.30 -13.13 76.14
N LEU A 124 38.54 -12.55 75.19
CA LEU A 124 38.99 -11.45 74.31
C LEU A 124 40.26 -11.78 73.50
N GLN A 125 40.62 -13.06 73.38
CA GLN A 125 41.79 -13.52 72.61
C GLN A 125 41.45 -13.91 71.15
N LYS A 126 40.16 -14.05 70.82
CA LYS A 126 39.65 -14.37 69.49
C LYS A 126 38.41 -13.53 69.22
N PHE A 127 38.39 -12.87 68.06
CA PHE A 127 37.27 -12.04 67.63
C PHE A 127 36.71 -12.57 66.30
N ASP A 128 35.39 -12.74 66.21
CA ASP A 128 34.73 -13.24 64.99
C ASP A 128 34.85 -12.27 63.80
N GLY A 129 35.21 -11.01 64.03
CA GLY A 129 35.51 -10.04 62.98
C GLY A 129 36.88 -10.26 62.31
N GLU A 130 37.76 -11.04 62.91
CA GLU A 130 39.06 -11.40 62.34
C GLU A 130 38.86 -12.45 61.23
N ASP A 131 38.74 -11.98 60.00
CA ASP A 131 38.52 -12.85 58.84
C ASP A 131 39.83 -13.38 58.25
N LEU A 132 40.27 -14.54 58.76
CA LEU A 132 41.45 -15.25 58.25
C LEU A 132 41.26 -15.73 56.79
N ASN A 133 40.01 -15.88 56.33
CA ASN A 133 39.67 -16.37 55.00
C ASN A 133 39.38 -15.25 53.99
N GLN A 134 39.67 -13.99 54.33
CA GLN A 134 39.40 -12.84 53.48
C GLN A 134 40.00 -13.00 52.07
N GLN A 135 41.24 -13.50 51.97
CA GLN A 135 41.92 -13.70 50.69
C GLN A 135 41.19 -14.72 49.81
N ALA A 136 40.81 -15.87 50.37
CA ALA A 136 40.06 -16.90 49.65
C ALA A 136 38.68 -16.39 49.21
N ARG A 137 37.97 -15.66 50.07
CA ARG A 137 36.68 -15.02 49.72
C ARG A 137 36.84 -14.02 48.58
N CYS A 138 37.86 -13.17 48.63
CA CYS A 138 38.13 -12.20 47.57
C CYS A 138 38.52 -12.88 46.25
N GLN A 139 39.27 -13.98 46.27
CA GLN A 139 39.57 -14.76 45.06
C GLN A 139 38.28 -15.33 44.45
N TYR A 140 37.44 -15.98 45.25
CA TYR A 140 36.17 -16.53 44.77
C TYR A 140 35.25 -15.45 44.19
N GLN A 141 35.15 -14.28 44.84
CA GLN A 141 34.37 -13.15 44.32
C GLN A 141 34.92 -12.63 42.98
N ARG A 142 36.24 -12.58 42.81
CA ARG A 142 36.86 -12.19 41.53
C ARG A 142 36.56 -13.20 40.43
N GLU A 143 36.65 -14.49 40.71
CA GLU A 143 36.31 -15.56 39.76
C GLU A 143 34.84 -15.50 39.34
N GLN A 144 33.92 -15.28 40.30
CA GLN A 144 32.50 -15.09 40.01
C GLN A 144 32.27 -13.87 39.11
N MET A 145 32.87 -12.72 39.44
CA MET A 145 32.79 -11.51 38.62
C MET A 145 33.33 -11.74 37.21
N GLN A 146 34.49 -12.40 37.08
CA GLN A 146 35.09 -12.70 35.79
C GLN A 146 34.13 -13.55 34.94
N ASN A 147 33.57 -14.62 35.51
CA ASN A 147 32.61 -15.48 34.82
C ASN A 147 31.36 -14.71 34.36
N TRP A 148 30.82 -13.84 35.23
CA TRP A 148 29.67 -13.01 34.87
C TRP A 148 29.97 -12.04 33.74
N PHE A 149 31.13 -11.37 33.77
CA PHE A 149 31.54 -10.47 32.70
C PHE A 149 31.80 -11.21 31.39
N GLU A 150 32.45 -12.37 31.43
CA GLU A 150 32.66 -13.20 30.24
C GLU A 150 31.32 -13.59 29.61
N ARG A 151 30.35 -14.05 30.40
CA ARG A 151 29.00 -14.35 29.91
C ARG A 151 28.29 -13.14 29.33
N GLN A 152 28.36 -11.98 29.99
CA GLN A 152 27.73 -10.75 29.51
C GLN A 152 28.35 -10.26 28.21
N ILE A 153 29.68 -10.32 28.08
CA ILE A 153 30.40 -9.97 26.85
C ILE A 153 29.99 -10.91 25.72
N GLU A 154 29.93 -12.22 25.99
CA GLU A 154 29.56 -13.22 25.00
C GLU A 154 28.11 -13.03 24.53
N GLU A 155 27.16 -12.83 25.45
CA GLU A 155 25.76 -12.56 25.13
C GLU A 155 25.60 -11.30 24.29
N ARG A 156 26.27 -10.20 24.68
CA ARG A 156 26.26 -8.95 23.91
C ARG A 156 26.86 -9.15 22.52
N ARG A 157 27.98 -9.87 22.41
CA ARG A 157 28.61 -10.15 21.12
C ARG A 157 27.69 -10.97 20.21
N ARG A 158 27.04 -12.02 20.74
CA ARG A 158 26.05 -12.81 19.98
C ARG A 158 24.87 -11.95 19.52
N ALA A 159 24.38 -11.05 20.38
CA ALA A 159 23.30 -10.12 20.02
C ALA A 159 23.73 -9.14 18.92
N GLU A 160 24.93 -8.57 19.01
CA GLU A 160 25.48 -7.70 17.96
C GLU A 160 25.71 -8.43 16.64
N GLU A 161 26.19 -9.68 16.67
CA GLU A 161 26.36 -10.53 15.47
C GLU A 161 25.01 -10.87 14.84
N ALA A 162 24.00 -11.24 15.65
CA ALA A 162 22.64 -11.50 15.17
C ALA A 162 21.99 -10.24 14.56
N GLN A 163 22.19 -9.06 15.18
CA GLN A 163 21.72 -7.79 14.64
C GLN A 163 22.39 -7.48 13.30
N LYS A 164 23.71 -7.63 13.18
CA LYS A 164 24.44 -7.38 11.94
C LYS A 164 23.98 -8.30 10.81
N GLU A 165 23.75 -9.58 11.09
CA GLU A 165 23.23 -10.51 10.08
C GLU A 165 21.78 -10.16 9.69
N ALA A 166 20.93 -9.79 10.65
CA ALA A 166 19.58 -9.33 10.36
C ALA A 166 19.57 -8.05 9.49
N GLU A 167 20.44 -7.08 9.80
CA GLU A 167 20.61 -5.85 9.01
C GLU A 167 21.13 -6.17 7.60
N ARG A 168 22.11 -7.08 7.47
CA ARG A 168 22.62 -7.53 6.18
C ARG A 168 21.53 -8.19 5.33
N LEU A 169 20.75 -9.10 5.91
CA LEU A 169 19.64 -9.76 5.22
C LEU A 169 18.56 -8.74 4.82
N ASN A 170 18.26 -7.76 5.67
CA ASN A 170 17.32 -6.69 5.34
C ASN A 170 17.85 -5.84 4.17
N ALA A 171 19.13 -5.47 4.17
CA ALA A 171 19.76 -4.72 3.09
C ALA A 171 19.72 -5.49 1.76
N LEU A 172 20.00 -6.80 1.77
CA LEU A 172 19.88 -7.66 0.59
C LEU A 172 18.44 -7.70 0.08
N LYS A 173 17.47 -7.89 0.97
CA LYS A 173 16.04 -7.91 0.62
C LYS A 173 15.57 -6.57 0.04
N ARG A 174 16.02 -5.43 0.58
CA ARG A 174 15.71 -4.11 0.03
C ARG A 174 16.25 -3.97 -1.39
N ARG A 175 17.50 -4.36 -1.62
CA ARG A 175 18.10 -4.34 -2.95
C ARG A 175 17.32 -5.22 -3.95
N GLU A 176 16.90 -6.40 -3.54
CA GLU A 176 16.08 -7.29 -4.37
C GLU A 176 14.72 -6.64 -4.71
N LEU A 177 14.06 -6.03 -3.72
CA LEU A 177 12.79 -5.34 -3.94
C LEU A 177 12.95 -4.13 -4.87
N ASP A 178 14.01 -3.35 -4.73
CA ASP A 178 14.31 -2.21 -5.60
C ASP A 178 14.56 -2.68 -7.04
N GLN A 179 15.32 -3.77 -7.22
CA GLN A 179 15.55 -4.38 -8.54
C GLN A 179 14.24 -4.84 -9.17
N ARG A 180 13.41 -5.56 -8.41
CA ARG A 180 12.10 -6.03 -8.88
C ARG A 180 11.17 -4.88 -9.22
N ALA A 181 11.19 -3.78 -8.45
CA ALA A 181 10.42 -2.58 -8.76
C ALA A 181 10.87 -1.95 -10.09
N CYS A 182 12.18 -1.88 -10.34
CA CYS A 182 12.72 -1.38 -11.61
C CYS A 182 12.33 -2.27 -12.79
N GLU A 183 12.37 -3.59 -12.62
CA GLU A 183 11.95 -4.55 -13.65
C GLU A 183 10.46 -4.43 -13.97
N LEU A 184 9.61 -4.33 -12.93
CA LEU A 184 8.17 -4.14 -13.11
C LEU A 184 7.85 -2.82 -13.81
N ALA A 185 8.52 -1.72 -13.44
CA ALA A 185 8.32 -0.43 -14.09
C ALA A 185 8.71 -0.46 -15.58
N LYS A 186 9.81 -1.13 -15.93
CA LYS A 186 10.20 -1.34 -17.35
C LYS A 186 9.17 -2.18 -18.10
N ALA A 187 8.71 -3.27 -17.49
CA ALA A 187 7.70 -4.14 -18.10
C ALA A 187 6.37 -3.42 -18.32
N GLU A 188 5.94 -2.58 -17.38
CA GLU A 188 4.76 -1.74 -17.52
C GLU A 188 4.93 -0.74 -18.68
N GLU A 189 6.08 -0.07 -18.75
CA GLU A 189 6.38 0.88 -19.82
C GLU A 189 6.36 0.20 -21.20
N ASP A 190 6.99 -0.96 -21.32
CA ASP A 190 7.01 -1.74 -22.56
C ASP A 190 5.61 -2.21 -22.96
N CYS A 191 4.78 -2.66 -22.02
CA CYS A 191 3.38 -2.98 -22.27
C CYS A 191 2.60 -1.76 -22.75
N ARG A 192 2.80 -0.60 -22.11
CA ARG A 192 2.14 0.65 -22.50
C ARG A 192 2.56 1.09 -23.90
N ARG A 193 3.85 0.98 -24.25
CA ARG A 193 4.34 1.24 -25.61
C ARG A 193 3.70 0.28 -26.62
N ALA A 194 3.64 -1.02 -26.30
CA ALA A 194 3.02 -2.02 -27.17
C ALA A 194 1.53 -1.75 -27.41
N ILE A 195 0.77 -1.41 -26.38
CA ILE A 195 -0.65 -1.03 -26.48
C ILE A 195 -0.81 0.20 -27.37
N ASN A 196 -0.02 1.25 -27.13
CA ASN A 196 -0.08 2.48 -27.93
C ASN A 196 0.23 2.22 -29.40
N MET A 197 1.25 1.40 -29.69
CA MET A 197 1.56 1.00 -31.07
C MET A 197 0.43 0.20 -31.71
N ALA A 198 -0.21 -0.70 -30.98
CA ALA A 198 -1.35 -1.47 -31.48
C ALA A 198 -2.55 -0.57 -31.78
N VAL A 199 -2.87 0.37 -30.88
CA VAL A 199 -3.94 1.37 -31.08
C VAL A 199 -3.64 2.26 -32.28
N GLN A 200 -2.40 2.73 -32.43
CA GLN A 200 -2.00 3.52 -33.59
C GLN A 200 -2.23 2.74 -34.90
N ARG A 201 -1.74 1.50 -34.98
CA ARG A 201 -1.94 0.64 -36.17
C ARG A 201 -3.42 0.40 -36.47
N PHE A 202 -4.23 0.20 -35.44
CA PHE A 202 -5.67 0.03 -35.58
C PHE A 202 -6.33 1.30 -36.14
N ASN A 203 -5.99 2.47 -35.59
CA ASN A 203 -6.51 3.75 -36.07
C ASN A 203 -6.08 4.04 -37.51
N ASP A 204 -4.84 3.71 -37.88
CA ASP A 204 -4.34 3.83 -39.24
C ASP A 204 -5.11 2.94 -40.21
N ALA A 205 -5.35 1.67 -39.83
CA ALA A 205 -6.16 0.75 -40.62
C ALA A 205 -7.61 1.25 -40.77
N LEU A 206 -8.22 1.70 -39.68
CA LEU A 206 -9.57 2.26 -39.68
C LEU A 206 -9.68 3.50 -40.58
N ARG A 207 -8.66 4.38 -40.57
CA ARG A 207 -8.61 5.54 -41.46
C ARG A 207 -8.59 5.12 -42.93
N VAL A 208 -7.78 4.12 -43.28
CA VAL A 208 -7.71 3.59 -44.66
C VAL A 208 -9.04 2.96 -45.07
N GLU A 209 -9.66 2.17 -44.20
CA GLU A 209 -10.98 1.57 -44.46
C GLU A 209 -12.06 2.64 -44.68
N GLN A 210 -12.10 3.67 -43.82
CA GLN A 210 -13.04 4.78 -43.97
C GLN A 210 -12.84 5.52 -45.29
N GLU A 211 -11.59 5.78 -45.68
CA GLU A 211 -11.29 6.46 -46.94
C GLU A 211 -11.73 5.61 -48.14
N GLN A 212 -11.45 4.31 -48.13
CA GLN A 212 -11.94 3.38 -49.17
C GLN A 212 -13.46 3.38 -49.25
N ARG A 213 -14.14 3.36 -48.10
CA ARG A 213 -15.60 3.41 -48.04
C ARG A 213 -16.16 4.72 -48.58
N ARG A 214 -15.50 5.85 -48.33
CA ARG A 214 -15.88 7.16 -48.90
C ARG A 214 -15.70 7.16 -50.42
N LEU A 215 -14.59 6.65 -50.93
CA LEU A 215 -14.36 6.53 -52.37
C LEU A 215 -15.40 5.64 -53.05
N GLN A 216 -15.74 4.50 -52.45
CA GLN A 216 -16.78 3.61 -52.96
C GLN A 216 -18.15 4.29 -52.98
N LYS A 217 -18.52 4.99 -51.90
CA LYS A 217 -19.77 5.74 -51.84
C LYS A 217 -19.82 6.86 -52.87
N ALA A 218 -18.74 7.62 -53.03
CA ALA A 218 -18.66 8.68 -54.04
C ALA A 218 -18.80 8.12 -55.45
N LYS A 219 -18.21 6.94 -55.72
CA LYS A 219 -18.38 6.25 -56.99
C LYS A 219 -19.82 5.78 -57.21
N GLN A 220 -20.44 5.17 -56.18
CA GLN A 220 -21.86 4.78 -56.23
C GLN A 220 -22.76 5.98 -56.49
N GLU A 221 -22.52 7.10 -55.81
CA GLU A 221 -23.28 8.34 -56.02
C GLU A 221 -23.12 8.88 -57.44
N GLN A 222 -21.91 8.80 -58.02
CA GLN A 222 -21.70 9.15 -59.43
C GLN A 222 -22.45 8.21 -60.39
N ASP A 223 -22.41 6.90 -60.13
CA ASP A 223 -23.10 5.88 -60.93
C ASP A 223 -24.64 6.06 -60.83
N ASP A 224 -25.16 6.36 -59.64
CA ASP A 224 -26.58 6.64 -59.38
C ASP A 224 -27.02 7.93 -60.07
N ASN A 225 -26.24 9.02 -59.95
CA ASN A 225 -26.50 10.28 -60.64
C ASN A 225 -26.50 10.09 -62.16
N MET A 226 -25.55 9.32 -62.70
CA MET A 226 -25.53 9.00 -64.13
C MET A 226 -26.77 8.20 -64.53
N THR A 227 -27.16 7.23 -63.72
CA THR A 227 -28.35 6.42 -63.95
C THR A 227 -29.62 7.27 -63.93
N GLU A 228 -29.75 8.22 -62.99
CA GLU A 228 -30.84 9.19 -62.95
C GLU A 228 -30.87 10.05 -64.22
N ILE A 229 -29.72 10.61 -64.64
CA ILE A 229 -29.61 11.42 -65.86
C ILE A 229 -30.02 10.59 -67.08
N CYS A 230 -29.51 9.36 -67.23
CA CYS A 230 -29.87 8.48 -68.32
C CYS A 230 -31.37 8.15 -68.29
N ASN A 231 -31.94 7.82 -67.13
CA ASN A 231 -33.36 7.53 -66.99
C ASN A 231 -34.23 8.75 -67.33
N ALA A 232 -33.79 9.97 -66.99
CA ALA A 232 -34.48 11.19 -67.38
C ALA A 232 -34.41 11.42 -68.89
N ILE A 233 -33.21 11.34 -69.47
CA ILE A 233 -32.96 11.56 -70.91
C ILE A 233 -33.72 10.56 -71.77
N TYR A 234 -33.66 9.26 -71.43
CA TYR A 234 -34.34 8.19 -72.15
C TYR A 234 -35.77 7.96 -71.67
N GLY A 235 -36.20 8.70 -70.65
CA GLY A 235 -37.55 8.66 -70.13
C GLY A 235 -38.55 9.17 -71.16
N ASP A 236 -39.76 8.64 -71.12
CA ASP A 236 -40.81 8.98 -72.07
C ASP A 236 -41.24 10.46 -72.04
N MET A 237 -40.99 11.15 -70.92
CA MET A 237 -41.33 12.57 -70.75
C MET A 237 -40.43 13.46 -71.60
N LEU A 238 -39.11 13.30 -71.54
CA LEU A 238 -38.16 14.11 -72.30
C LEU A 238 -38.01 13.66 -73.75
N THR A 239 -38.21 12.37 -74.05
CA THR A 239 -38.23 11.86 -75.43
C THR A 239 -39.54 12.12 -76.16
N GLU A 240 -40.53 12.67 -75.47
CA GLU A 240 -41.90 12.88 -75.94
C GLU A 240 -42.50 11.64 -76.63
N ASN A 241 -42.20 10.44 -76.13
CA ASN A 241 -42.59 9.19 -76.76
C ASN A 241 -44.12 9.14 -77.07
N PRO A 242 -44.53 9.00 -78.35
CA PRO A 242 -45.94 8.97 -78.74
C PRO A 242 -46.65 7.67 -78.34
N ALA A 243 -45.90 6.60 -78.04
CA ALA A 243 -46.47 5.32 -77.60
C ALA A 243 -47.20 5.42 -76.25
N GLN A 244 -46.91 6.44 -75.44
CA GLN A 244 -47.62 6.71 -74.18
C GLN A 244 -49.11 7.00 -74.35
N ALA A 245 -49.53 7.43 -75.55
CA ALA A 245 -50.92 7.71 -75.87
C ALA A 245 -51.73 6.42 -76.12
N ILE A 246 -51.08 5.26 -76.29
CA ILE A 246 -51.76 3.99 -76.58
C ILE A 246 -52.48 3.51 -75.32
N SER A 247 -53.81 3.36 -75.40
CA SER A 247 -54.59 2.86 -74.27
C SER A 247 -54.41 1.35 -74.10
N ALA A 248 -54.23 0.91 -72.84
CA ALA A 248 -54.24 -0.52 -72.51
C ALA A 248 -55.58 -1.21 -72.85
N LEU A 249 -56.67 -0.44 -73.01
CA LEU A 249 -58.00 -0.95 -73.33
C LEU A 249 -58.24 -1.15 -74.84
N GLY A 250 -57.25 -0.86 -75.69
CA GLY A 250 -57.30 -1.20 -77.12
C GLY A 250 -56.59 -0.20 -78.03
N PRO A 251 -56.16 -0.64 -79.23
CA PRO A 251 -55.32 0.14 -80.15
C PRO A 251 -56.03 1.37 -80.75
N ASN A 252 -57.35 1.34 -80.87
CA ASN A 252 -58.13 2.45 -81.43
C ASN A 252 -58.50 3.52 -80.40
N ARG A 253 -58.07 3.35 -79.14
CA ARG A 253 -58.36 4.29 -78.06
C ARG A 253 -57.08 4.97 -77.61
N VAL A 254 -57.13 6.30 -77.57
CA VAL A 254 -56.03 7.12 -77.04
C VAL A 254 -56.31 7.53 -75.60
N VAL A 255 -55.25 7.65 -74.79
CA VAL A 255 -55.32 8.27 -73.46
C VAL A 255 -55.33 9.79 -73.64
N PRO A 256 -56.43 10.49 -73.30
CA PRO A 256 -56.60 11.92 -73.63
C PRO A 256 -55.47 12.80 -73.13
N ASP A 257 -55.05 12.62 -71.88
CA ASP A 257 -54.04 13.45 -71.22
C ASP A 257 -52.62 13.29 -71.81
N ARG A 258 -52.40 12.22 -72.60
CA ARG A 258 -51.09 11.86 -73.18
C ARG A 258 -51.07 11.95 -74.70
N PHE A 259 -52.13 12.45 -75.31
CA PHE A 259 -52.25 12.57 -76.76
C PHE A 259 -51.36 13.71 -77.29
N LYS A 260 -50.40 13.37 -78.16
CA LYS A 260 -49.39 14.30 -78.70
C LYS A 260 -49.57 14.55 -80.21
N GLY A 261 -50.82 14.61 -80.65
CA GLY A 261 -51.16 14.79 -82.07
C GLY A 261 -51.18 13.50 -82.89
N MET A 262 -51.50 13.65 -84.18
CA MET A 262 -51.61 12.53 -85.13
C MET A 262 -50.23 12.07 -85.60
N SER A 263 -50.11 10.77 -85.92
CA SER A 263 -48.87 10.24 -86.49
C SER A 263 -48.59 10.82 -87.87
N LYS A 264 -47.33 10.82 -88.29
CA LYS A 264 -46.95 11.27 -89.65
C LYS A 264 -47.66 10.46 -90.74
N GLU A 265 -47.91 9.18 -90.48
CA GLU A 265 -48.64 8.28 -91.39
C GLU A 265 -50.11 8.69 -91.50
N GLN A 266 -50.78 8.97 -90.38
CA GLN A 266 -52.17 9.45 -90.35
C GLN A 266 -52.32 10.80 -91.06
N LEU A 267 -51.39 11.74 -90.82
CA LEU A 267 -51.38 13.03 -91.52
C LEU A 267 -51.17 12.86 -93.03
N ALA A 268 -50.29 11.94 -93.45
CA ALA A 268 -50.06 11.64 -94.86
C ALA A 268 -51.31 11.05 -95.53
N GLU A 269 -52.05 10.20 -94.82
CA GLU A 269 -53.32 9.65 -95.27
C GLU A 269 -54.38 10.74 -95.47
N ILE A 270 -54.53 11.65 -94.50
CA ILE A 270 -55.44 12.80 -94.63
C ILE A 270 -55.06 13.67 -95.83
N HIS A 271 -53.77 13.96 -96.03
CA HIS A 271 -53.32 14.76 -97.17
C HIS A 271 -53.64 14.07 -98.50
N ARG A 272 -53.50 12.74 -98.58
CA ARG A 272 -53.88 11.95 -99.76
C ARG A 272 -55.39 12.04 -100.02
N GLU A 273 -56.22 11.87 -99.00
CA GLU A 273 -57.68 12.01 -99.11
C GLU A 273 -58.08 13.42 -99.56
N GLN A 274 -57.48 14.47 -99.00
CA GLN A 274 -57.72 15.85 -99.43
C GLN A 274 -57.36 16.07 -100.91
N GLN A 275 -56.26 15.47 -101.37
CA GLN A 275 -55.85 15.54 -102.76
C GLN A 275 -56.86 14.84 -103.68
N GLU A 276 -57.41 13.70 -103.25
CA GLU A 276 -58.48 13.01 -103.97
C GLU A 276 -59.77 13.83 -104.02
N GLN A 277 -60.17 14.45 -102.91
CA GLN A 277 -61.33 15.35 -102.84
C GLN A 277 -61.18 16.56 -103.77
N MET A 278 -60.00 17.15 -103.86
CA MET A 278 -59.74 18.25 -104.81
C MET A 278 -59.94 17.80 -106.26
N ARG A 279 -59.39 16.63 -106.62
CA ARG A 279 -59.56 16.05 -107.96
C ARG A 279 -61.02 15.75 -108.27
N GLU A 280 -61.76 15.18 -107.32
CA GLU A 280 -63.19 14.91 -107.48
C GLU A 280 -64.01 16.19 -107.65
N LYS A 281 -63.70 17.23 -106.88
CA LYS A 281 -64.37 18.54 -106.99
C LYS A 281 -64.07 19.23 -108.33
N GLU A 282 -62.84 19.11 -108.84
CA GLU A 282 -62.50 19.57 -110.20
C GLU A 282 -63.28 18.82 -111.27
N ARG A 283 -63.41 17.49 -111.14
CA ARG A 283 -64.23 16.66 -112.04
C ARG A 283 -65.70 17.12 -112.04
N LEU A 284 -66.28 17.30 -110.87
CA LEU A 284 -67.68 17.76 -110.73
C LEU A 284 -67.90 19.15 -111.35
N ARG A 285 -66.97 20.09 -111.17
CA ARG A 285 -67.04 21.42 -111.81
C ARG A 285 -66.94 21.35 -113.33
N ALA A 286 -66.13 20.44 -113.87
CA ALA A 286 -66.04 20.23 -115.31
C ALA A 286 -67.34 19.66 -115.88
N GLU A 287 -67.97 18.69 -115.18
CA GLU A 287 -69.28 18.15 -115.55
C GLU A 287 -70.39 19.21 -115.47
N GLU A 288 -70.41 20.04 -114.44
CA GLU A 288 -71.37 21.15 -114.28
C GLU A 288 -71.22 22.16 -115.42
N LYS A 289 -69.99 22.55 -115.77
CA LYS A 289 -69.73 23.46 -116.89
C LYS A 289 -70.23 22.90 -118.24
N LEU A 290 -70.02 21.60 -118.49
CA LEU A 290 -70.54 20.94 -119.70
C LEU A 290 -72.07 20.96 -119.74
N ARG A 291 -72.74 20.72 -118.60
CA ARG A 291 -74.20 20.80 -118.50
C ARG A 291 -74.72 22.21 -118.75
N ASP A 292 -74.06 23.23 -118.20
CA ASP A 292 -74.43 24.63 -118.42
C ASP A 292 -74.27 25.02 -119.91
N GLU A 293 -73.18 24.58 -120.55
CA GLU A 293 -72.95 24.78 -121.99
C GLU A 293 -74.05 24.10 -122.84
N GLU A 294 -74.48 22.88 -122.49
CA GLU A 294 -75.60 22.19 -123.14
C GLU A 294 -76.93 22.94 -122.94
N TRP A 295 -77.20 23.42 -121.72
CA TRP A 295 -78.40 24.21 -121.40
C TRP A 295 -78.44 25.53 -122.17
N ASP A 296 -77.31 26.26 -122.26
CA ASP A 296 -77.24 27.50 -123.02
C ASP A 296 -77.42 27.25 -124.53
N GLN A 297 -76.86 26.17 -125.08
CA GLN A 297 -77.12 25.78 -126.47
C GLN A 297 -78.59 25.48 -126.72
N GLN A 298 -79.27 24.78 -125.80
CA GLN A 298 -80.71 24.54 -125.90
C GLN A 298 -81.52 25.83 -125.80
N ARG A 299 -81.11 26.78 -124.95
CA ARG A 299 -81.73 28.10 -124.81
C ARG A 299 -81.65 28.90 -126.11
N VAL A 300 -80.47 28.94 -126.73
CA VAL A 300 -80.26 29.64 -128.02
C VAL A 300 -81.06 28.99 -129.15
N LYS A 301 -81.09 27.65 -129.23
CA LYS A 301 -81.92 26.92 -130.22
C LYS A 301 -83.41 27.22 -130.03
N SER A 302 -83.89 27.21 -128.79
CA SER A 302 -85.30 27.50 -128.45
C SER A 302 -85.67 28.95 -128.77
N ALA A 303 -84.81 29.92 -128.45
CA ALA A 303 -85.02 31.33 -128.80
C ALA A 303 -85.08 31.54 -130.32
N LYS A 304 -84.21 30.86 -131.08
CA LYS A 304 -84.21 30.90 -132.55
C LYS A 304 -85.49 30.29 -133.14
N LEU A 305 -85.98 29.19 -132.55
CA LEU A 305 -87.25 28.56 -132.95
C LEU A 305 -88.44 29.48 -132.66
N GLY A 306 -88.46 30.14 -131.49
CA GLY A 306 -89.47 31.13 -131.12
C GLY A 306 -89.56 32.29 -132.12
N LEU A 307 -88.42 32.87 -132.51
CA LEU A 307 -88.35 33.92 -133.55
C LEU A 307 -88.87 33.47 -134.93
N LEU A 308 -88.67 32.21 -135.30
CA LEU A 308 -89.19 31.67 -136.57
C LEU A 308 -90.71 31.51 -136.53
N LEU A 309 -91.25 30.97 -135.44
CA LEU A 309 -92.70 30.85 -135.21
C LEU A 309 -93.38 32.22 -135.18
N GLU A 310 -92.79 33.21 -134.51
CA GLU A 310 -93.33 34.57 -134.44
C GLU A 310 -93.42 35.22 -135.83
N ARG A 311 -92.40 35.04 -136.68
CA ARG A 311 -92.43 35.47 -138.09
C ARG A 311 -93.48 34.75 -138.93
N GLU A 312 -93.76 33.49 -138.65
CA GLU A 312 -94.79 32.71 -139.34
C GLU A 312 -96.20 33.18 -138.95
N ILE A 313 -96.40 33.46 -137.65
CA ILE A 313 -97.63 34.07 -137.12
C ILE A 313 -97.85 35.45 -137.75
N GLU A 314 -96.82 36.31 -137.82
CA GLU A 314 -96.95 37.63 -138.48
C GLU A 314 -97.33 37.53 -139.96
N ARG A 315 -96.78 36.56 -140.70
CA ARG A 315 -97.14 36.33 -142.12
C ARG A 315 -98.59 35.88 -142.26
N SER A 316 -99.02 34.91 -141.45
CA SER A 316 -100.41 34.42 -141.48
C SER A 316 -101.42 35.51 -141.06
N SER A 317 -101.09 36.33 -140.05
CA SER A 317 -101.92 37.45 -139.60
C SER A 317 -102.07 38.53 -140.68
N LYS A 318 -101.00 38.83 -141.42
CA LYS A 318 -101.06 39.73 -142.59
C LYS A 318 -101.95 39.16 -143.71
N GLU A 319 -101.86 37.86 -143.99
CA GLU A 319 -102.73 37.22 -145.00
C GLU A 319 -104.21 37.25 -144.59
N ILE A 320 -104.51 36.96 -143.31
CA ILE A 320 -105.89 37.00 -142.77
C ILE A 320 -106.43 38.44 -142.84
N SER A 321 -105.64 39.43 -142.44
CA SER A 321 -106.03 40.84 -142.49
C SER A 321 -106.35 41.30 -143.92
N LYS A 322 -105.61 40.79 -144.91
CA LYS A 322 -105.83 41.09 -146.33
C LYS A 322 -107.15 40.48 -146.83
N ARG A 323 -107.44 39.22 -146.50
CA ARG A 323 -108.72 38.56 -146.82
C ARG A 323 -109.92 39.28 -146.19
N LEU A 324 -109.78 39.69 -144.93
CA LEU A 324 -110.83 40.41 -144.20
C LEU A 324 -111.12 41.77 -144.84
N ALA A 325 -110.11 42.46 -145.35
CA ALA A 325 -110.27 43.72 -146.08
C ALA A 325 -111.03 43.53 -147.41
N ASP A 326 -110.73 42.46 -148.14
CA ASP A 326 -111.42 42.12 -149.40
C ASP A 326 -112.91 41.75 -149.15
N GLU A 327 -113.21 41.02 -148.08
CA GLU A 327 -114.60 40.69 -147.69
C GLU A 327 -115.41 41.93 -147.26
N ASN A 328 -114.80 42.82 -146.48
CA ASN A 328 -115.46 44.08 -146.06
C ASN A 328 -115.79 44.99 -147.25
N LEU A 329 -114.96 44.98 -148.31
CA LEU A 329 -115.23 45.74 -149.53
C LEU A 329 -116.51 45.25 -150.22
N LYS A 330 -116.69 43.93 -150.36
CA LYS A 330 -117.90 43.34 -150.94
C LYS A 330 -119.15 43.64 -150.10
N LEU A 331 -119.04 43.51 -148.78
CA LEU A 331 -120.16 43.79 -147.87
C LEU A 331 -120.64 45.25 -147.97
N ALA A 332 -119.73 46.20 -148.21
CA ALA A 332 -120.07 47.61 -148.38
C ALA A 332 -120.82 47.90 -149.69
N GLU A 333 -120.50 47.18 -150.77
CA GLU A 333 -121.23 47.27 -152.05
C GLU A 333 -122.66 46.74 -151.91
N ASP A 334 -122.83 45.58 -151.28
CA ASP A 334 -124.13 44.95 -151.04
C ASP A 334 -125.05 45.83 -150.16
N GLN A 335 -124.51 46.44 -149.10
CA GLN A 335 -125.26 47.34 -148.23
C GLN A 335 -125.76 48.60 -148.94
N LYS A 336 -124.98 49.12 -149.90
CA LYS A 336 -125.34 50.31 -150.66
C LYS A 336 -126.50 50.01 -151.60
N ALA A 337 -126.48 48.86 -152.27
CA ALA A 337 -127.57 48.40 -153.12
C ALA A 337 -128.88 48.18 -152.34
N PHE A 338 -128.80 47.66 -151.11
CA PHE A 338 -129.98 47.41 -150.26
C PHE A 338 -130.64 48.71 -149.75
N LYS A 339 -129.85 49.76 -149.47
CA LYS A 339 -130.38 51.06 -149.05
C LYS A 339 -131.15 51.77 -150.15
N ASP A 340 -130.65 51.73 -151.38
CA ASP A 340 -131.34 52.35 -152.53
C ASP A 340 -132.74 51.76 -152.75
N TYR A 341 -132.92 50.45 -152.51
CA TYR A 341 -134.21 49.76 -152.59
C TYR A 341 -135.23 50.24 -151.54
N LEU A 342 -134.79 50.39 -150.28
CA LEU A 342 -135.65 50.82 -149.16
C LEU A 342 -136.21 52.24 -149.35
N ASP A 343 -135.37 53.17 -149.81
CA ASP A 343 -135.74 54.58 -149.89
C ASP A 343 -136.73 54.88 -151.03
N HIS A 344 -136.72 54.11 -152.12
CA HIS A 344 -137.48 54.43 -153.33
C HIS A 344 -138.79 53.63 -153.47
N GLU A 345 -138.88 52.42 -152.90
CA GLU A 345 -140.08 51.57 -153.03
C GLU A 345 -140.94 51.49 -151.77
N VAL A 346 -140.36 51.61 -150.57
CA VAL A 346 -141.07 51.28 -149.32
C VAL A 346 -141.59 52.53 -148.59
N TYR A 347 -140.88 53.65 -148.65
CA TYR A 347 -141.17 54.84 -147.84
C TYR A 347 -141.96 55.94 -148.57
N THR A 348 -143.07 55.59 -149.24
CA THR A 348 -144.03 56.57 -149.79
C THR A 348 -145.47 56.26 -149.36
N ASN A 349 -146.02 57.07 -148.44
CA ASN A 349 -147.40 56.92 -147.95
C ASN A 349 -148.31 58.02 -148.54
N GLN A 350 -149.32 57.63 -149.33
CA GLN A 350 -150.40 58.51 -149.80
C GLN A 350 -151.65 58.36 -148.89
N PRO A 351 -152.31 59.46 -148.46
CA PRO A 351 -153.48 59.38 -147.59
C PRO A 351 -154.69 58.74 -148.28
N THR A 352 -155.37 57.84 -147.57
CA THR A 352 -156.53 57.07 -148.05
C THR A 352 -157.84 57.83 -147.82
N ALA A 353 -158.85 57.58 -148.67
CA ALA A 353 -160.09 58.36 -148.77
C ALA A 353 -160.93 58.46 -147.47
N ASP A 354 -160.74 57.54 -146.50
CA ASP A 354 -161.39 57.56 -145.18
C ASP A 354 -161.01 58.77 -144.31
N TYR A 355 -159.92 59.47 -144.65
CA TYR A 355 -159.49 60.68 -143.94
C TYR A 355 -160.43 61.88 -144.16
N PHE A 356 -161.10 61.96 -145.32
CA PHE A 356 -161.89 63.14 -145.70
C PHE A 356 -163.38 63.04 -145.35
N THR A 357 -163.88 61.87 -144.96
CA THR A 357 -165.29 61.64 -144.56
C THR A 357 -165.56 61.96 -143.09
N GLN A 358 -164.54 62.37 -142.31
CA GLN A 358 -164.62 62.62 -140.87
C GLN A 358 -165.06 64.04 -140.47
N PHE A 359 -165.14 64.99 -141.42
CA PHE A 359 -165.41 66.40 -141.11
C PHE A 359 -166.81 66.85 -141.58
N ASN A 360 -167.54 67.62 -140.74
CA ASN A 360 -168.90 68.18 -140.95
C ASN A 360 -170.12 67.21 -140.88
N THR A 361 -170.20 66.34 -139.85
CA THR A 361 -171.35 65.41 -139.66
C THR A 361 -172.32 65.73 -138.50
N THR A 362 -172.15 66.81 -137.73
CA THR A 362 -173.12 67.22 -136.67
C THR A 362 -173.26 68.73 -136.51
N SER A 363 -174.49 69.22 -136.26
CA SER A 363 -174.86 70.64 -136.21
C SER A 363 -174.74 71.28 -134.81
N ARG A 364 -173.56 71.23 -134.19
CA ARG A 364 -173.26 72.06 -133.02
C ARG A 364 -172.05 72.93 -133.28
#